data_AF-A4N6D9-F1
#
_entry.id   AF-A4N6D9-F1
#
_cell.length_a   1.000
_cell.length_b   1.000
_cell.length_c   1.000
_cell.angle_alpha   90.00
_cell.angle_beta   90.00
_cell.angle_gamma   90.00
#
_symmetry.space_group_name_H-M   'P 1'
#
loop_
_entity.id
_entity.type
_entity.pdbx_description
1 polymer ?
#
loop_
_entity_poly.entity_id
_entity_poly.type
_entity_poly.pdbx_seq_one_letter_code
_entity_poly.pdbx_strand_id
1 'polypeptide(L)'
;MSDVKGKSTSDGVGKKKTGRPSSYVKEVADDICQLIAQGESLRKICERPGMPNQRTIFRWLNENDEFCQQYARARENQADFLLEEMLEISDLATPENVSVAKLRVDARKWYITKVAPKKYGDKVTQEITGVNGAPIEQKISMDLSRLSVDELKLLRELKSKATGCDDSSKELD
;
A
#
# COMPACT_ATOMS: atom_id res chain seq x y z
N MET A 1 44.03 -57.96 -28.59
CA MET A 1 43.49 -57.56 -27.26
C MET A 1 43.68 -56.06 -27.17
N SER A 2 42.70 -55.19 -27.37
CA SER A 2 41.26 -55.35 -27.24
C SER A 2 40.54 -54.26 -28.04
N ASP A 3 39.44 -54.63 -28.71
CA ASP A 3 38.38 -53.76 -29.21
C ASP A 3 37.81 -52.82 -28.12
N VAL A 4 37.43 -51.58 -28.47
CA VAL A 4 36.13 -50.97 -28.10
C VAL A 4 35.67 -49.99 -29.19
N LYS A 5 34.46 -50.25 -29.71
CA LYS A 5 33.62 -49.45 -30.61
C LYS A 5 32.87 -48.31 -29.87
N GLY A 6 32.55 -47.25 -30.63
CA GLY A 6 31.31 -46.48 -30.55
C GLY A 6 31.29 -45.35 -29.51
N LYS A 7 30.56 -44.23 -29.68
CA LYS A 7 29.52 -43.85 -30.65
C LYS A 7 29.31 -42.34 -30.48
N SER A 8 29.34 -41.58 -31.58
CA SER A 8 28.80 -40.22 -31.62
C SER A 8 27.31 -40.23 -31.31
N THR A 9 26.84 -39.36 -30.42
CA THR A 9 25.45 -38.89 -30.42
C THR A 9 25.41 -37.40 -30.12
N SER A 10 25.11 -36.66 -31.18
CA SER A 10 24.52 -35.33 -31.17
C SER A 10 23.13 -35.38 -30.53
N ASP A 11 22.88 -34.60 -29.48
CA ASP A 11 21.52 -34.38 -28.98
C ASP A 11 21.08 -32.95 -29.26
N GLY A 12 20.27 -32.83 -30.32
CA GLY A 12 19.56 -31.61 -30.66
C GLY A 12 18.43 -31.35 -29.66
N VAL A 13 18.50 -30.22 -28.97
CA VAL A 13 17.41 -29.73 -28.11
C VAL A 13 16.34 -29.11 -29.00
N GLY A 14 15.27 -29.88 -29.26
CA GLY A 14 14.06 -29.38 -29.90
C GLY A 14 13.40 -28.30 -29.05
N LYS A 15 13.23 -27.09 -29.59
CA LYS A 15 12.43 -26.01 -28.99
C LYS A 15 10.97 -26.47 -28.88
N LYS A 16 10.55 -26.95 -27.70
CA LYS A 16 9.13 -27.10 -27.36
C LYS A 16 8.45 -25.73 -27.51
N LYS A 17 7.27 -25.70 -28.15
CA LYS A 17 6.43 -24.49 -28.22
C LYS A 17 6.18 -24.02 -26.80
N THR A 18 6.92 -23.01 -26.37
CA THR A 18 6.90 -22.49 -25.00
C THR A 18 5.56 -21.82 -24.78
N GLY A 19 4.69 -22.51 -24.05
CA GLY A 19 3.50 -21.90 -23.48
C GLY A 19 3.91 -20.71 -22.60
N ARG A 20 2.94 -19.83 -22.37
CA ARG A 20 3.11 -18.66 -21.50
C ARG A 20 3.75 -19.06 -20.16
N PRO A 21 4.78 -18.35 -19.67
CA PRO A 21 5.46 -18.74 -18.43
C PRO A 21 4.46 -18.90 -17.28
N SER A 22 4.53 -20.02 -16.58
CA SER A 22 3.67 -20.33 -15.43
C SER A 22 4.45 -20.32 -14.12
N SER A 23 5.68 -20.83 -14.10
CA SER A 23 6.60 -20.77 -12.96
C SER A 23 7.24 -19.39 -12.82
N TYR A 24 7.55 -18.98 -11.59
CA TYR A 24 8.22 -17.70 -11.31
C TYR A 24 9.57 -17.62 -12.03
N VAL A 25 9.79 -16.50 -12.73
CA VAL A 25 11.06 -16.18 -13.39
C VAL A 25 11.41 -14.74 -13.01
N LYS A 26 12.54 -14.56 -12.31
CA LYS A 26 12.94 -13.26 -11.76
C LYS A 26 13.11 -12.20 -12.85
N GLU A 27 13.81 -12.53 -13.94
CA GLU A 27 14.04 -11.59 -15.06
C GLU A 27 12.71 -11.05 -15.64
N VAL A 28 11.72 -11.93 -15.81
CA VAL A 28 10.39 -11.55 -16.30
C VAL A 28 9.65 -10.68 -15.27
N ALA A 29 9.81 -10.96 -13.97
CA ALA A 29 9.23 -10.15 -12.90
C ALA A 29 9.86 -8.74 -12.84
N ASP A 30 11.18 -8.65 -13.01
CA ASP A 30 11.92 -7.38 -13.09
C ASP A 30 11.46 -6.57 -14.31
N ASP A 31 11.33 -7.20 -15.50
CA ASP A 31 10.82 -6.56 -16.71
C ASP A 31 9.39 -6.02 -16.54
N ILE A 32 8.51 -6.79 -15.87
CA ILE A 32 7.15 -6.36 -15.56
C ILE A 32 7.19 -5.09 -14.70
N CYS A 33 8.02 -5.05 -13.67
CA CYS A 33 8.17 -3.89 -12.80
C CYS A 33 8.67 -2.67 -13.58
N GLN A 34 9.66 -2.86 -14.46
CA GLN A 34 10.19 -1.79 -15.29
C GLN A 34 9.12 -1.20 -16.22
N LEU A 35 8.36 -2.05 -16.92
CA LEU A 35 7.29 -1.61 -17.83
C LEU A 35 6.17 -0.89 -17.08
N ILE A 36 5.79 -1.38 -15.89
CA ILE A 36 4.81 -0.71 -15.04
C ILE A 36 5.30 0.69 -14.65
N ALA A 37 6.54 0.80 -14.18
CA ALA A 37 7.13 2.07 -13.79
C ALA A 37 7.16 3.09 -14.95
N GLN A 38 7.24 2.63 -16.20
CA GLN A 38 7.17 3.44 -17.42
C GLN A 38 5.73 3.74 -17.88
N GLY A 39 4.72 3.58 -17.02
CA GLY A 39 3.34 3.94 -17.36
C GLY A 39 2.51 2.82 -17.98
N GLU A 40 3.08 1.66 -18.33
CA GLU A 40 2.29 0.61 -18.99
C GLU A 40 1.29 -0.05 -18.02
N SER A 41 0.08 -0.30 -18.53
CA SER A 41 -0.91 -1.08 -17.79
C SER A 41 -0.52 -2.55 -17.76
N LEU A 42 -0.83 -3.24 -16.66
CA LEU A 42 -0.60 -4.68 -16.52
C LEU A 42 -1.27 -5.48 -17.64
N ARG A 43 -2.44 -5.01 -18.12
CA ARG A 43 -3.15 -5.61 -19.25
C ARG A 43 -2.30 -5.59 -20.52
N LYS A 44 -1.77 -4.43 -20.88
CA LYS A 44 -0.91 -4.26 -22.07
C LYS A 44 0.37 -5.10 -21.96
N ILE A 45 0.98 -5.14 -20.77
CA ILE A 45 2.16 -5.98 -20.50
C ILE A 45 1.83 -7.46 -20.73
N CYS A 46 0.67 -7.92 -20.22
CA CYS A 46 0.20 -9.28 -20.47
C CYS A 46 -0.07 -9.56 -21.96
N GLU A 47 -0.32 -8.58 -22.82
CA GLU A 47 -0.55 -8.86 -24.24
C GLU A 47 0.76 -9.14 -25.00
N ARG A 48 1.92 -8.84 -24.41
CA ARG A 48 3.24 -9.04 -25.04
C ARG A 48 3.61 -10.53 -25.17
N PRO A 49 4.26 -10.94 -26.28
CA PRO A 49 4.80 -12.29 -26.42
C PRO A 49 5.77 -12.63 -25.29
N GLY A 50 5.63 -13.82 -24.70
CA GLY A 50 6.50 -14.29 -23.62
C GLY A 50 6.14 -13.78 -22.22
N MET A 51 5.25 -12.81 -22.07
CA MET A 51 4.83 -12.33 -20.74
C MET A 51 3.81 -13.27 -20.09
N PRO A 52 3.84 -13.48 -18.76
CA PRO A 52 2.84 -14.26 -18.01
C PRO A 52 1.46 -13.58 -18.05
N ASN A 53 0.39 -14.34 -17.76
CA ASN A 53 -0.96 -13.77 -17.68
C ASN A 53 -1.19 -13.12 -16.32
N GLN A 54 -2.25 -12.31 -16.22
CA GLN A 54 -2.56 -11.59 -15.00
C GLN A 54 -2.74 -12.51 -13.79
N ARG A 55 -3.36 -13.69 -13.96
CA ARG A 55 -3.51 -14.68 -12.88
C ARG A 55 -2.15 -15.18 -12.39
N THR A 56 -1.24 -15.49 -13.31
CA THR A 56 0.11 -15.94 -12.98
C THR A 56 0.89 -14.85 -12.24
N ILE A 57 0.80 -13.59 -12.68
CA ILE A 57 1.49 -12.47 -12.01
C ILE A 57 0.95 -12.29 -10.58
N PHE A 58 -0.37 -12.28 -10.39
CA PHE A 58 -0.96 -12.16 -9.05
C PHE A 58 -0.60 -13.35 -8.15
N ARG A 59 -0.50 -14.55 -8.70
CA ARG A 59 0.02 -15.70 -7.95
C ARG A 59 1.46 -15.48 -7.50
N TRP A 60 2.34 -15.00 -8.39
CA TRP A 60 3.72 -14.69 -8.03
C TRP A 60 3.83 -13.60 -6.96
N LEU A 61 2.99 -12.56 -7.02
CA LEU A 61 2.96 -11.51 -5.99
C LEU A 61 2.56 -12.04 -4.61
N ASN A 62 1.67 -13.02 -4.56
CA ASN A 62 1.24 -13.63 -3.29
C ASN A 62 2.25 -14.63 -2.72
N GLU A 63 3.08 -15.23 -3.58
CA GLU A 63 4.05 -16.27 -3.19
C GLU A 63 5.47 -15.71 -2.98
N ASN A 64 5.77 -14.50 -3.43
CA ASN A 64 7.09 -13.90 -3.38
C ASN A 64 7.05 -12.45 -2.85
N ASP A 65 7.47 -12.29 -1.60
CA ASP A 65 7.48 -10.99 -0.91
C ASP A 65 8.42 -9.97 -1.56
N GLU A 66 9.57 -10.41 -2.08
CA GLU A 66 10.52 -9.52 -2.75
C GLU A 66 9.91 -8.92 -4.01
N PHE A 67 9.27 -9.76 -4.85
CA PHE A 67 8.55 -9.30 -6.04
C PHE A 67 7.38 -8.40 -5.67
N CYS A 68 6.63 -8.73 -4.60
CA CYS A 68 5.54 -7.88 -4.11
C CYS A 68 6.04 -6.46 -3.77
N GLN A 69 7.17 -6.36 -3.06
CA GLN A 69 7.77 -5.07 -2.71
C GLN A 69 8.28 -4.30 -3.93
N GLN A 70 8.96 -4.98 -4.86
CA GLN A 70 9.43 -4.35 -6.10
C GLN A 70 8.26 -3.85 -6.96
N TYR A 71 7.19 -4.65 -7.05
CA TYR A 71 5.97 -4.30 -7.76
C TYR A 71 5.27 -3.09 -7.15
N ALA A 72 5.21 -3.01 -5.82
CA ALA A 72 4.66 -1.85 -5.13
C ALA A 72 5.45 -0.57 -5.45
N ARG A 73 6.80 -0.63 -5.44
CA ARG A 73 7.65 0.50 -5.85
C ARG A 73 7.47 0.87 -7.33
N ALA A 74 7.32 -0.13 -8.20
CA ALA A 74 7.03 0.12 -9.61
C ALA A 74 5.70 0.85 -9.80
N ARG A 75 4.68 0.55 -8.99
CA ARG A 75 3.40 1.27 -8.99
C ARG A 75 3.51 2.71 -8.47
N GLU A 76 4.38 2.96 -7.51
CA GLU A 76 4.71 4.33 -7.07
C GLU A 76 5.40 5.12 -8.18
N ASN A 77 6.41 4.53 -8.83
CA ASN A 77 7.09 5.15 -9.97
C ASN A 77 6.15 5.36 -11.17
N GLN A 78 5.22 4.43 -11.41
CA GLN A 78 4.18 4.57 -12.42
C GLN A 78 3.32 5.82 -12.17
N ALA A 79 3.01 6.12 -10.91
CA ALA A 79 2.24 7.30 -10.57
C ALA A 79 2.99 8.59 -10.95
N ASP A 80 4.30 8.61 -10.74
CA ASP A 80 5.16 9.73 -11.14
C ASP A 80 5.21 9.89 -12.65
N PHE A 81 5.37 8.79 -13.39
CA PHE A 81 5.31 8.81 -14.86
C PHE A 81 3.98 9.36 -15.38
N LEU A 82 2.86 8.88 -14.82
CA LEU A 82 1.52 9.30 -15.24
C LEU A 82 1.24 10.76 -14.91
N LEU A 83 1.84 11.30 -13.84
CA LEU A 83 1.75 12.72 -13.51
C LEU A 83 2.40 13.58 -14.60
N GLU A 84 3.62 13.24 -15.02
CA GLU A 84 4.32 13.95 -16.11
C GLU A 84 3.51 13.83 -17.42
N GLU A 85 2.97 12.65 -17.74
CA GLU A 85 2.09 12.47 -18.91
C GLU A 85 0.82 13.34 -18.80
N MET A 86 0.26 13.52 -17.60
CA MET A 86 -0.91 14.40 -17.40
C MET A 86 -0.58 15.85 -17.75
N LEU A 87 0.61 16.35 -17.36
CA LEU A 87 1.04 17.71 -17.69
C LEU A 87 1.15 17.87 -19.20
N GLU A 88 1.80 16.94 -19.88
CA GLU A 88 1.93 16.95 -21.35
C GLU A 88 0.55 16.90 -22.04
N ILE A 89 -0.36 16.04 -21.58
CA ILE A 89 -1.74 15.95 -22.13
C ILE A 89 -2.48 17.28 -21.96
N SER A 90 -2.31 17.93 -20.80
CA SER A 90 -2.95 19.22 -20.52
C SER A 90 -2.39 20.34 -21.41
N ASP A 91 -1.07 20.42 -21.57
CA ASP A 91 -0.40 21.47 -22.34
C ASP A 91 -0.65 21.35 -23.85
N LEU A 92 -0.80 20.13 -24.37
CA LEU A 92 -1.08 19.85 -25.78
C LEU A 92 -2.57 19.86 -26.14
N ALA A 93 -3.46 20.12 -25.18
CA ALA A 93 -4.90 20.13 -25.43
C ALA A 93 -5.30 21.27 -26.37
N THR A 94 -6.19 20.96 -27.33
CA THR A 94 -6.78 21.92 -28.26
C THR A 94 -8.28 22.03 -28.00
N PRO A 95 -8.98 23.08 -28.49
CA PRO A 95 -10.43 23.20 -28.34
C PRO A 95 -11.22 21.98 -28.84
N GLU A 96 -10.72 21.29 -29.87
CA GLU A 96 -11.37 20.12 -30.48
C GLU A 96 -11.23 18.85 -29.63
N ASN A 97 -10.15 18.73 -28.84
CA ASN A 97 -9.82 17.52 -28.10
C ASN A 97 -9.87 17.68 -26.56
N VAL A 98 -10.18 18.87 -26.06
CA VAL A 98 -10.14 19.22 -24.63
C VAL A 98 -10.97 18.26 -23.76
N SER A 99 -12.10 17.76 -24.26
CA SER A 99 -12.95 16.80 -23.54
C SER A 99 -12.26 15.45 -23.34
N VAL A 100 -11.54 14.96 -24.36
CA VAL A 100 -10.76 13.72 -24.31
C VAL A 100 -9.53 13.91 -23.43
N ALA A 101 -8.83 15.04 -23.58
CA ALA A 101 -7.68 15.38 -22.73
C ALA A 101 -8.09 15.41 -21.25
N LYS A 102 -9.20 16.09 -20.92
CA LYS A 102 -9.75 16.13 -19.58
C LYS A 102 -10.09 14.74 -19.04
N LEU A 103 -10.78 13.89 -19.82
CA LEU A 103 -11.06 12.51 -19.41
C LEU A 103 -9.78 11.71 -19.12
N ARG A 104 -8.75 11.87 -19.96
CA ARG A 104 -7.44 11.21 -19.77
C ARG A 104 -6.76 11.66 -18.48
N VAL A 105 -6.79 12.96 -18.18
CA VAL A 105 -6.20 13.55 -16.97
C VAL A 105 -6.97 13.12 -15.73
N ASP A 106 -8.30 13.19 -15.75
CA ASP A 106 -9.14 12.81 -14.61
C ASP A 106 -9.00 11.32 -14.25
N ALA A 107 -8.98 10.44 -15.26
CA ALA A 107 -8.77 9.01 -15.04
C ALA A 107 -7.39 8.71 -14.41
N ARG A 108 -6.33 9.38 -14.89
CA ARG A 108 -4.97 9.23 -14.34
C ARG A 108 -4.88 9.81 -12.94
N LYS A 109 -5.44 11.00 -12.70
CA LYS A 109 -5.51 11.64 -11.39
C LYS A 109 -6.14 10.72 -10.36
N TRP A 110 -7.31 10.13 -10.67
CA TRP A 110 -7.94 9.16 -9.78
C TRP A 110 -7.05 7.94 -9.55
N TYR A 111 -6.48 7.39 -10.62
CA TYR A 111 -5.63 6.19 -10.54
C TYR A 111 -4.41 6.39 -9.63
N ILE A 112 -3.66 7.49 -9.78
CA ILE A 112 -2.45 7.75 -8.99
C ILE A 112 -2.76 7.87 -7.49
N THR A 113 -3.95 8.36 -7.11
CA THR A 113 -4.38 8.37 -5.69
C THR A 113 -4.56 6.95 -5.12
N LYS A 114 -4.85 5.95 -5.95
CA LYS A 114 -5.07 4.56 -5.52
C LYS A 114 -3.77 3.76 -5.46
N VAL A 115 -2.84 4.01 -6.38
CA VAL A 115 -1.58 3.26 -6.44
C VAL A 115 -0.46 3.87 -5.61
N ALA A 116 -0.51 5.17 -5.33
CA ALA A 116 0.46 5.86 -4.48
C ALA A 116 -0.24 6.81 -3.47
N PRO A 117 -1.12 6.29 -2.60
CA PRO A 117 -1.94 7.11 -1.70
C PRO A 117 -1.12 7.94 -0.70
N LYS A 118 0.08 7.48 -0.31
CA LYS A 118 0.96 8.24 0.59
C LYS A 118 1.45 9.55 -0.03
N LYS A 119 1.68 9.56 -1.35
CA LYS A 119 2.22 10.69 -2.11
C LYS A 119 1.11 11.57 -2.68
N TYR A 120 0.10 10.96 -3.31
CA TYR A 120 -0.93 11.65 -4.08
C TYR A 120 -2.35 11.54 -3.50
N GLY A 121 -2.51 10.86 -2.36
CA GLY A 121 -3.79 10.85 -1.65
C GLY A 121 -4.10 12.18 -0.98
N ASP A 122 -5.38 12.48 -0.82
CA ASP A 122 -5.83 13.68 -0.12
C ASP A 122 -5.33 13.66 1.32
N LYS A 123 -4.67 14.75 1.74
CA LYS A 123 -4.22 14.94 3.12
C LYS A 123 -5.15 15.94 3.80
N VAL A 124 -5.80 15.50 4.86
CA VAL A 124 -6.65 16.34 5.70
C VAL A 124 -6.00 16.46 7.07
N THR A 125 -5.62 17.68 7.44
CA THR A 125 -5.24 18.02 8.83
C THR A 125 -6.48 18.56 9.51
N GLN A 126 -6.95 17.89 10.57
CA GLN A 126 -8.08 18.35 11.37
C GLN A 126 -7.58 18.87 12.72
N GLU A 127 -7.99 20.09 13.06
CA GLU A 127 -7.87 20.60 14.42
C GLU A 127 -9.13 20.20 15.20
N ILE A 128 -8.97 19.30 16.16
CA ILE A 128 -10.09 18.82 16.99
C ILE A 128 -10.15 19.66 18.25
N THR A 129 -11.23 20.43 18.39
CA THR A 129 -11.51 21.24 19.59
C THR A 129 -12.88 20.86 20.17
N GLY A 130 -13.09 21.20 21.44
CA GLY A 130 -14.38 21.13 22.11
C GLY A 130 -15.35 22.21 21.63
N VAL A 131 -16.53 22.26 22.23
CA VAL A 131 -17.59 23.22 21.87
C VAL A 131 -17.03 24.65 21.93
N ASN A 132 -17.21 25.42 20.85
CA ASN A 132 -16.70 26.78 20.69
C ASN A 132 -15.17 26.93 20.82
N GLY A 133 -14.39 25.91 20.45
CA GLY A 133 -12.93 25.97 20.53
C GLY A 133 -12.38 25.72 21.94
N ALA A 134 -13.23 25.30 22.88
CA ALA A 134 -12.80 24.93 24.22
C ALA A 134 -11.90 23.67 24.18
N PRO A 135 -11.12 23.40 25.24
CA PRO A 135 -10.47 22.11 25.42
C PRO A 135 -11.49 20.96 25.35
N ILE A 136 -11.06 19.80 24.85
CA ILE A 136 -11.90 18.60 24.81
C ILE A 136 -12.15 18.13 26.25
N GLU A 137 -13.42 18.14 26.69
CA GLU A 137 -13.81 17.56 27.97
C GLU A 137 -13.90 16.03 27.86
N GLN A 138 -13.08 15.31 28.63
CA GLN A 138 -13.16 13.86 28.74
C GLN A 138 -13.83 13.46 30.05
N LYS A 139 -15.04 12.92 29.97
CA LYS A 139 -15.72 12.33 31.13
C LYS A 139 -15.38 10.85 31.23
N ILE A 140 -14.47 10.51 32.14
CA ILE A 140 -14.16 9.11 32.47
C ILE A 140 -15.08 8.68 33.62
N SER A 141 -15.99 7.76 33.35
CA SER A 141 -16.79 7.10 34.39
C SER A 141 -16.18 5.74 34.73
N MET A 142 -15.80 5.55 35.99
CA MET A 142 -15.38 4.24 36.49
C MET A 142 -16.50 3.64 37.34
N ASP A 143 -16.87 2.39 37.05
CA ASP A 143 -17.77 1.62 37.92
C ASP A 143 -16.97 1.10 39.12
N LEU A 144 -17.23 1.69 40.28
CA LEU A 144 -16.51 1.37 41.51
C LEU A 144 -17.13 0.20 42.27
N SER A 145 -18.27 -0.35 41.82
CA SER A 145 -18.97 -1.44 42.50
C SER A 145 -18.19 -2.76 42.52
N ARG A 146 -17.16 -2.87 41.67
CA ARG A 146 -16.31 -4.07 41.52
C ARG A 146 -15.04 -4.04 42.38
N LEU A 147 -14.80 -2.95 43.10
CA LEU A 147 -13.62 -2.81 43.96
C LEU A 147 -13.90 -3.40 45.35
N SER A 148 -12.89 -4.05 45.91
CA SER A 148 -12.88 -4.46 47.31
C SER A 148 -12.80 -3.25 48.26
N VAL A 149 -13.11 -3.48 49.53
CA VAL A 149 -13.10 -2.43 50.57
C VAL A 149 -11.73 -1.78 50.71
N ASP A 150 -10.65 -2.55 50.59
CA ASP A 150 -9.28 -2.02 50.73
C ASP A 150 -8.86 -1.20 49.51
N GLU A 151 -9.29 -1.62 48.30
CA GLU A 151 -9.07 -0.82 47.08
C GLU A 151 -9.86 0.49 47.12
N LEU A 152 -11.06 0.51 47.70
CA LEU A 152 -11.85 1.73 47.89
C LEU A 152 -11.22 2.68 48.93
N LYS A 153 -10.59 2.15 49.99
CA LYS A 153 -9.82 2.95 50.96
C LYS A 153 -8.61 3.60 50.30
N LEU A 154 -7.85 2.83 49.52
CA LEU A 154 -6.70 3.34 48.77
C LEU A 154 -7.12 4.43 47.78
N LEU A 155 -8.24 4.23 47.07
CA LEU A 155 -8.78 5.22 46.16
C LEU A 155 -9.14 6.54 46.88
N ARG A 156 -9.71 6.46 48.08
CA ARG A 156 -10.01 7.63 48.91
C ARG A 156 -8.75 8.38 49.32
N GLU A 157 -7.71 7.66 49.74
CA GLU A 157 -6.42 8.23 50.13
C GLU A 157 -5.74 8.94 48.94
N LEU A 158 -5.70 8.27 47.79
CA LEU A 158 -5.16 8.83 46.55
C LEU A 158 -5.94 10.08 46.12
N LYS A 159 -7.27 10.06 46.22
CA LYS A 159 -8.11 11.21 45.90
C LYS A 159 -7.80 12.39 46.81
N SER A 160 -7.71 12.18 48.13
CA SER A 160 -7.40 13.24 49.11
C SER A 160 -6.05 13.91 48.81
N LYS A 161 -5.00 13.10 48.58
CA LYS A 161 -3.67 13.59 48.19
C LYS A 161 -3.68 14.36 46.88
N ALA A 162 -4.43 13.88 45.87
CA ALA A 162 -4.50 14.53 44.56
C ALA A 162 -5.28 15.84 44.56
N THR A 163 -6.31 15.98 45.39
CA THR A 163 -7.13 17.20 45.47
C THR A 163 -6.59 18.25 46.44
N GLY A 164 -5.51 17.95 47.18
CA GLY A 164 -4.93 18.87 48.17
C GLY A 164 -5.88 19.25 49.31
N CYS A 165 -6.98 18.52 49.47
CA CYS A 165 -7.95 18.73 50.53
C CYS A 165 -7.58 17.78 51.68
N ASP A 166 -6.77 18.29 52.60
CA ASP A 166 -6.61 17.69 53.92
C ASP A 166 -7.94 17.93 54.66
N ASP A 167 -8.72 16.87 54.82
CA ASP A 167 -10.01 16.88 55.51
C ASP A 167 -9.76 16.95 57.04
N SER A 168 -9.17 18.07 57.48
CA SER A 168 -9.03 18.43 58.89
C SER A 168 -10.31 19.15 59.33
N SER A 169 -11.42 18.42 59.39
CA SER A 169 -12.65 18.91 60.03
C SER A 169 -13.45 17.75 60.59
N LYS A 170 -12.87 17.08 61.60
CA LYS A 170 -13.61 16.48 62.71
C LYS A 170 -12.80 16.65 63.98
N GLU A 171 -13.06 17.75 64.68
CA GLU A 171 -13.33 17.76 66.13
C GLU A 171 -13.86 19.15 66.48
N LEU A 172 -15.10 19.21 66.95
CA LEU A 172 -15.63 20.16 67.92
C LEU A 172 -16.98 19.59 68.38
N ASP A 173 -16.91 19.05 69.61
CA ASP A 173 -17.93 18.55 70.55
C ASP A 173 -18.84 17.35 70.17
#